data_AF-A0A0F9F5V7-F1
#
_entry.id   AF-A0A0F9F5V7-F1
#
_cell.length_a   1.000
_cell.length_b   1.000
_cell.length_c   1.000
_cell.angle_alpha   90.00
_cell.angle_beta   90.00
_cell.angle_gamma   90.00
#
_symmetry.space_group_name_H-M   'P 1'
#
loop_
_entity.id
_entity.type
_entity.pdbx_description
1 polymer ?
#
loop_
_entity_poly.entity_id
_entity_poly.type
_entity_poly.pdbx_seq_one_letter_code
_entity_poly.pdbx_strand_id
1 'polypeptide(L)'
;MVQAKQGKVEAHVPMMGKNGKFEFKRGPNNPVDTDLLVLDEVSMIDVSLFAKLLSALRSKTRLILVGDTHQLPAVGPGNVLRDCIASKLIPTTELTIIKRQDAGLIIRNCHAIKNGEDIVVDNEGSADFFFMQERAEADIVNTIKDLVKTRLPVKFNVDPVRDIQVLSPLREKTPLSCKNMNPVLQALMNPNPALKESRFRVGDKVIQLKNDYIRDIINGDIG
;
A
#
# COMPACT_ATOMS: atom_id res chain seq x y z
N MET A 1 3.99 2.74 6.86
CA MET A 1 5.30 2.86 6.19
C MET A 1 5.58 4.35 6.09
N VAL A 2 6.48 4.88 6.93
CA VAL A 2 6.70 6.33 7.06
C VAL A 2 7.65 6.76 5.94
N GLN A 3 7.11 7.34 4.87
CA GLN A 3 7.94 8.02 3.88
C GLN A 3 8.27 9.43 4.35
N ALA A 4 9.48 9.85 4.00
CA ALA A 4 10.16 10.96 4.61
C ALA A 4 10.80 11.84 3.56
N LYS A 5 10.65 13.15 3.72
CA LYS A 5 11.56 14.13 3.14
C LYS A 5 11.81 15.26 4.13
N GLN A 6 13.11 15.44 4.38
CA GLN A 6 13.81 16.55 5.03
C GLN A 6 13.47 16.84 6.50
N GLY A 7 14.43 16.53 7.38
CA GLY A 7 14.39 16.78 8.83
C GLY A 7 14.16 15.57 9.72
N LYS A 8 14.37 14.33 9.21
CA LYS A 8 14.06 13.06 9.89
C LYS A 8 14.60 13.00 11.32
N VAL A 9 13.69 12.99 12.30
CA VAL A 9 13.93 12.23 13.53
C VAL A 9 13.57 10.79 13.22
N GLU A 10 14.61 9.95 13.14
CA GLU A 10 14.46 8.52 12.94
C GLU A 10 13.81 7.90 14.18
N ALA A 11 12.48 7.79 14.16
CA ALA A 11 11.76 6.82 14.99
C ALA A 11 12.07 5.42 14.42
N HIS A 12 13.31 4.99 14.68
CA HIS A 12 13.90 3.79 14.12
C HIS A 12 13.10 2.53 14.47
N VAL A 13 12.84 1.75 13.43
CA VAL A 13 13.22 0.33 13.31
C VAL A 13 13.42 -0.40 14.65
N PRO A 14 12.54 -1.36 15.01
CA PRO A 14 12.71 -2.15 16.22
C PRO A 14 14.03 -2.92 16.17
N MET A 15 14.83 -2.83 17.23
CA MET A 15 16.06 -3.62 17.36
C MET A 15 15.75 -4.94 18.05
N MET A 16 16.57 -5.95 17.74
CA MET A 16 16.50 -7.25 18.40
C MET A 16 17.01 -7.08 19.83
N GLY A 17 16.10 -7.10 20.81
CA GLY A 17 16.43 -7.00 22.22
C GLY A 17 17.21 -8.24 22.69
N LYS A 18 17.88 -8.12 23.84
CA LYS A 18 18.72 -9.18 24.44
C LYS A 18 18.01 -10.53 24.66
N ASN A 19 16.68 -10.53 24.62
CA ASN A 19 15.82 -11.70 24.81
C ASN A 19 15.22 -12.25 23.49
N GLY A 20 15.72 -11.80 22.33
CA GLY A 20 15.17 -12.16 21.02
C GLY A 20 13.80 -11.51 20.69
N LYS A 21 13.33 -10.59 21.54
CA LYS A 21 12.09 -9.82 21.34
C LYS A 21 12.40 -8.43 20.80
N PHE A 22 11.52 -7.93 19.94
CA PHE A 22 11.63 -6.60 19.35
C PHE A 22 11.44 -5.50 20.40
N GLU A 23 12.38 -4.56 20.49
CA GLU A 23 12.31 -3.39 21.35
C GLU A 23 12.36 -2.09 20.52
N PHE A 24 11.51 -1.13 20.88
CA PHE A 24 11.53 0.21 20.30
C PHE A 24 12.74 0.98 20.84
N LYS A 25 13.50 1.66 19.95
CA LYS A 25 14.64 2.48 20.40
C LYS A 25 14.21 3.70 21.22
N ARG A 26 13.00 4.19 20.98
CA ARG A 26 12.40 5.35 21.65
C ARG A 26 11.24 4.91 22.53
N GLY A 27 11.06 5.61 23.64
CA GLY A 27 10.02 5.34 24.63
C GLY A 27 10.04 6.40 25.73
N PRO A 28 9.33 6.20 26.85
CA PRO A 28 9.21 7.20 27.91
C PRO A 28 10.56 7.67 28.48
N ASN A 29 11.53 6.75 28.59
CA ASN A 29 12.86 7.03 29.15
C ASN A 29 13.86 7.53 28.10
N ASN A 30 13.50 7.52 26.82
CA ASN A 30 14.33 7.96 25.71
C ASN A 30 13.41 8.49 24.59
N PRO A 31 12.77 9.65 24.80
CA PRO A 31 11.72 10.11 23.91
C PRO A 31 12.27 10.55 22.55
N VAL A 32 11.37 10.69 21.58
CA VAL A 32 11.65 11.23 20.25
C VAL A 32 12.07 12.69 20.37
N ASP A 33 13.27 13.00 19.88
CA ASP A 33 13.85 14.34 19.97
C ASP A 33 13.35 15.25 18.83
N THR A 34 12.04 15.52 18.78
CA THR A 34 11.43 16.45 17.81
C THR A 34 10.45 17.42 18.46
N ASP A 35 10.30 18.60 17.86
CA ASP A 35 9.26 19.59 18.20
C ASP A 35 7.97 19.37 17.38
N LEU A 36 8.08 18.78 16.19
CA LEU A 36 6.96 18.46 15.31
C LEU A 36 7.11 17.04 14.76
N LEU A 37 6.05 16.25 14.88
CA LEU A 37 5.93 14.96 14.24
C LEU A 37 4.70 14.95 13.34
N VAL A 38 4.89 14.62 12.07
CA VAL A 38 3.81 14.38 11.11
C VAL A 38 3.75 12.88 10.85
N LEU A 39 2.59 12.28 11.09
CA LEU A 39 2.31 10.90 10.73
C LEU A 39 1.39 10.89 9.53
N ASP A 40 1.83 10.21 8.48
CA ASP A 40 1.03 9.94 7.29
C ASP A 40 0.49 8.50 7.33
N GLU A 41 -0.58 8.22 6.57
CA GLU A 41 -1.27 6.92 6.49
C GLU A 41 -1.73 6.40 7.86
N VAL A 42 -2.23 7.29 8.72
CA VAL A 42 -2.66 6.94 10.10
C VAL A 42 -3.83 5.96 10.12
N SER A 43 -4.63 5.92 9.05
CA SER A 43 -5.68 4.90 8.81
C SER A 43 -5.18 3.46 8.92
N MET A 44 -3.89 3.21 8.62
CA MET A 44 -3.27 1.89 8.69
C MET A 44 -2.63 1.56 10.06
N ILE A 45 -2.63 2.50 11.02
CA ILE A 45 -1.99 2.34 12.32
C ILE A 45 -2.96 1.73 13.33
N ASP A 46 -2.56 0.62 13.96
CA ASP A 46 -3.32 0.02 15.05
C ASP A 46 -3.11 0.74 16.41
N VAL A 47 -4.01 0.48 17.35
CA VAL A 47 -4.00 1.12 18.68
C VAL A 47 -2.71 0.83 19.46
N SER A 48 -2.15 -0.37 19.31
CA SER A 48 -0.96 -0.77 20.07
C SER A 48 0.28 -0.01 19.59
N LEU A 49 0.45 0.14 18.28
CA LEU A 49 1.53 0.92 17.70
C LEU A 49 1.37 2.41 18.01
N PHE A 50 0.14 2.93 17.91
CA PHE A 50 -0.13 4.33 18.22
C PHE A 50 0.15 4.68 19.68
N ALA A 51 -0.28 3.84 20.63
CA ALA A 51 -0.01 4.04 22.05
C ALA A 51 1.50 4.05 22.36
N LYS A 52 2.27 3.15 21.73
CA LYS A 52 3.73 3.14 21.87
C LYS A 52 4.37 4.40 21.33
N LEU A 53 3.91 4.88 20.17
CA LEU A 53 4.37 6.14 19.62
C LEU A 53 4.10 7.31 20.57
N LEU A 54 2.87 7.45 21.07
CA LEU A 54 2.50 8.52 22.00
C LEU A 54 3.36 8.49 23.27
N SER A 55 3.62 7.31 23.83
CA SER A 55 4.49 7.16 25.01
C SER A 55 5.96 7.54 24.75
N ALA A 56 6.38 7.61 23.49
CA ALA A 56 7.70 8.06 23.10
C ALA A 56 7.76 9.57 22.79
N LEU A 57 6.65 10.31 22.82
CA LEU A 57 6.64 11.75 22.54
C LEU A 57 6.92 12.57 23.81
N ARG A 58 7.62 13.71 23.64
CA ARG A 58 7.76 14.70 24.70
C ARG A 58 6.48 15.53 24.80
N SER A 59 6.19 16.06 25.98
CA SER A 59 5.00 16.89 26.21
C SER A 59 4.92 18.15 25.32
N LYS A 60 6.07 18.64 24.83
CA LYS A 60 6.15 19.80 23.93
C LYS A 60 6.05 19.45 22.45
N THR A 61 6.07 18.18 22.09
CA THR A 61 6.02 17.76 20.68
C THR A 61 4.62 17.97 20.11
N ARG A 62 4.52 18.73 19.01
CA ARG A 62 3.30 18.86 18.22
C ARG A 62 3.14 17.62 17.34
N LEU A 63 1.97 17.00 17.37
CA LEU A 63 1.64 15.83 16.55
C LEU A 63 0.59 16.21 15.50
N ILE A 64 0.87 15.92 14.24
CA ILE A 64 -0.08 16.05 13.12
C ILE A 64 -0.35 14.64 12.59
N LEU A 65 -1.63 14.30 12.48
CA LEU A 65 -2.11 13.03 11.93
C LEU A 65 -2.72 13.27 10.56
N VAL A 66 -2.26 12.51 9.57
CA VAL A 66 -2.73 12.57 8.18
C VAL A 66 -3.11 11.16 7.76
N GLY A 67 -4.25 11.02 7.08
CA GLY A 67 -4.73 9.75 6.56
C GLY A 67 -6.13 9.87 5.96
N ASP A 68 -6.60 8.79 5.34
CA ASP A 68 -7.93 8.72 4.73
C ASP A 68 -8.84 7.79 5.54
N THR A 69 -9.96 8.32 6.03
CA THR A 69 -10.98 7.57 6.79
C THR A 69 -11.75 6.56 5.95
N HIS A 70 -11.65 6.62 4.62
CA HIS A 70 -12.32 5.73 3.68
C HIS A 70 -11.39 4.64 3.11
N GLN A 71 -10.11 4.64 3.50
CA GLN A 71 -9.17 3.56 3.18
C GLN A 71 -9.47 2.30 4.00
N LEU A 72 -8.85 1.18 3.61
CA LEU A 72 -8.86 -0.04 4.41
C LEU A 72 -8.36 0.23 5.84
N PRO A 73 -9.02 -0.34 6.87
CA PRO A 73 -8.60 -0.16 8.25
C PRO A 73 -7.26 -0.86 8.50
N ALA A 74 -6.63 -0.50 9.63
CA ALA A 74 -5.48 -1.21 10.16
C ALA A 74 -5.76 -2.73 10.25
N VAL A 75 -4.72 -3.53 9.98
CA VAL A 75 -4.79 -5.00 10.14
C VAL A 75 -4.88 -5.38 11.62
N GLY A 76 -4.25 -4.59 12.50
CA GLY A 76 -4.32 -4.74 13.94
C GLY A 76 -5.60 -4.14 14.53
N PRO A 77 -5.81 -4.28 15.85
CA PRO A 77 -7.05 -3.84 16.49
C PRO A 77 -7.21 -2.31 16.55
N GLY A 78 -8.47 -1.89 16.42
CA GLY A 78 -8.95 -0.52 16.60
C GLY A 78 -8.83 0.38 15.37
N ASN A 79 -9.46 1.55 15.42
CA ASN A 79 -9.50 2.50 14.31
C ASN A 79 -9.10 3.91 14.78
N VAL A 80 -7.80 4.08 15.02
CA VAL A 80 -7.21 5.27 15.65
C VAL A 80 -7.66 6.56 14.97
N LEU A 81 -7.52 6.68 13.65
CA LEU A 81 -7.84 7.92 12.94
C LEU A 81 -9.33 8.26 13.08
N ARG A 82 -10.21 7.28 12.87
CA ARG A 82 -11.66 7.48 12.95
C ARG A 82 -12.09 7.85 14.37
N ASP A 83 -11.55 7.19 15.38
CA ASP A 83 -11.88 7.43 16.79
C ASP A 83 -11.38 8.82 17.24
N CYS A 84 -10.18 9.23 16.79
CA CYS A 84 -9.66 10.58 17.01
C CYS A 84 -10.60 11.65 16.44
N ILE A 85 -11.07 11.49 15.21
CA ILE A 85 -12.00 12.43 14.56
C ILE A 85 -13.35 12.43 15.28
N ALA A 86 -13.90 11.24 15.58
CA ALA A 86 -15.19 11.10 16.24
C ALA A 86 -15.22 11.68 17.66
N SER A 87 -14.08 11.67 18.35
CA SER A 87 -13.96 12.23 19.71
C SER A 87 -14.25 13.74 19.78
N LYS A 88 -14.03 14.48 18.68
CA LYS A 88 -14.08 15.95 18.62
C LYS A 88 -13.12 16.66 19.59
N LEU A 89 -12.22 15.94 20.24
CA LEU A 89 -11.22 16.49 21.16
C LEU A 89 -9.99 16.99 20.43
N ILE A 90 -9.72 16.47 19.22
CA ILE A 90 -8.56 16.79 18.42
C ILE A 90 -9.00 17.72 17.27
N PRO A 91 -8.36 18.90 17.11
CA PRO A 91 -8.62 19.77 15.97
C PRO A 91 -8.43 19.01 14.66
N THR A 92 -9.49 18.94 13.86
CA THR A 92 -9.54 18.13 12.64
C THR A 92 -9.93 19.01 11.47
N THR A 93 -9.33 18.77 10.31
CA THR A 93 -9.69 19.42 9.04
C THR A 93 -9.79 18.35 7.97
N GLU A 94 -10.93 18.28 7.28
CA GLU A 94 -11.12 17.42 6.12
C GLU A 94 -10.84 18.20 4.84
N LEU A 95 -10.03 17.62 3.95
CA LEU A 95 -9.73 18.20 2.65
C LEU A 95 -10.76 17.70 1.63
N THR A 96 -11.63 18.60 1.16
CA THR A 96 -12.74 18.26 0.24
C THR A 96 -12.50 18.66 -1.22
N ILE A 97 -11.46 19.47 -1.48
CA ILE A 97 -11.17 20.01 -2.82
C ILE A 97 -10.20 19.09 -3.56
N ILE A 98 -10.62 18.57 -4.71
CA ILE A 98 -9.80 17.77 -5.62
C ILE A 98 -9.05 18.72 -6.57
N LYS A 99 -7.73 18.74 -6.51
CA LYS A 99 -6.89 19.63 -7.35
C LYS A 99 -6.33 18.96 -8.61
N ARG A 100 -6.93 17.88 -9.10
CA ARG A 100 -6.50 17.23 -10.36
C ARG A 100 -7.19 17.92 -11.55
N GLN A 101 -6.43 18.24 -12.59
CA GLN A 101 -6.89 19.01 -13.76
C GLN A 101 -7.99 18.32 -14.57
N ASP A 102 -7.99 16.99 -14.58
CA ASP A 102 -9.09 16.15 -15.06
C ASP A 102 -9.28 15.00 -14.07
N ALA A 103 -10.48 14.87 -13.49
CA ALA A 103 -10.73 13.84 -12.50
C ALA A 103 -10.72 12.43 -13.12
N GLY A 104 -10.95 12.32 -14.44
CA GLY A 104 -11.10 11.03 -15.10
C GLY A 104 -12.24 10.19 -14.52
N LEU A 105 -12.40 8.95 -14.98
CA LEU A 105 -13.40 8.05 -14.44
C LEU A 105 -12.93 7.35 -13.17
N ILE A 106 -11.62 7.19 -12.95
CA ILE A 106 -11.10 6.57 -11.72
C ILE A 106 -11.59 7.35 -10.49
N ILE A 107 -11.39 8.68 -10.45
CA ILE A 107 -11.77 9.48 -9.28
C ILE A 107 -13.29 9.52 -9.13
N ARG A 108 -14.04 9.68 -10.23
CA ARG A 108 -15.51 9.67 -10.19
C ARG A 108 -16.03 8.36 -9.61
N ASN A 109 -15.49 7.23 -10.04
CA ASN A 109 -15.88 5.92 -9.53
C ASN A 109 -15.44 5.70 -8.07
N CYS A 110 -14.31 6.24 -7.63
CA CYS A 110 -13.95 6.25 -6.20
C CYS A 110 -15.00 6.99 -5.36
N HIS A 111 -15.51 8.13 -5.83
CA HIS A 111 -16.59 8.85 -5.15
C HIS A 111 -17.91 8.10 -5.16
N ALA A 112 -18.27 7.49 -6.30
CA ALA A 112 -19.48 6.67 -6.41
C ALA A 112 -19.46 5.53 -5.37
N ILE A 113 -18.36 4.77 -5.31
CA ILE A 113 -18.17 3.71 -4.33
C ILE A 113 -18.25 4.25 -2.89
N LYS A 114 -17.61 5.39 -2.61
CA LYS A 114 -17.66 6.03 -1.29
C LYS A 114 -19.09 6.40 -0.88
N ASN A 115 -19.92 6.85 -1.82
CA ASN A 115 -21.30 7.29 -1.58
C ASN A 115 -22.33 6.15 -1.67
N GLY A 116 -21.92 4.93 -2.06
CA GLY A 116 -22.84 3.82 -2.32
C GLY A 116 -23.63 3.99 -3.62
N GLU A 117 -23.10 4.74 -4.57
CA GLU A 117 -23.63 4.92 -5.92
C GLU A 117 -23.00 3.91 -6.90
N ASP A 118 -23.68 3.65 -8.01
CA ASP A 118 -23.16 2.79 -9.07
C ASP A 118 -21.96 3.42 -9.80
N ILE A 119 -20.99 2.59 -10.17
CA ILE A 119 -19.85 3.04 -10.98
C ILE A 119 -20.28 3.37 -12.41
N VAL A 120 -19.62 4.39 -12.98
CA VAL A 120 -19.79 4.75 -14.39
C VAL A 120 -18.78 3.95 -15.21
N VAL A 121 -19.28 3.26 -16.23
CA VAL A 121 -18.48 2.51 -17.20
C VAL A 121 -18.62 3.17 -18.56
N ASP A 122 -17.50 3.62 -19.12
CA ASP A 122 -17.41 4.10 -20.50
C ASP A 122 -16.07 3.64 -21.09
N ASN A 123 -16.07 2.48 -21.73
CA ASN A 123 -14.86 1.89 -22.30
C ASN A 123 -14.38 2.59 -23.58
N GLU A 124 -15.24 3.39 -24.23
CA GLU A 124 -14.93 4.04 -25.50
C GLU A 124 -14.40 5.47 -25.28
N GLY A 125 -15.00 6.21 -24.34
CA GLY A 125 -14.63 7.58 -24.03
C GLY A 125 -13.65 7.73 -22.86
N SER A 126 -13.46 6.71 -22.02
CA SER A 126 -12.51 6.81 -20.90
C SER A 126 -11.06 6.65 -21.33
N ALA A 127 -10.21 7.52 -20.77
CA ALA A 127 -8.76 7.41 -20.91
C ALA A 127 -8.13 6.52 -19.80
N ASP A 128 -8.77 6.41 -18.64
CA ASP A 128 -8.13 5.93 -17.40
C ASP A 128 -8.86 4.77 -16.71
N PHE A 129 -10.14 4.51 -17.00
CA PHE A 129 -10.90 3.42 -16.38
C PHE A 129 -11.57 2.53 -17.44
N PHE A 130 -11.30 1.24 -17.39
CA PHE A 130 -11.89 0.24 -18.30
C PHE A 130 -12.49 -0.89 -17.48
N PHE A 131 -13.71 -1.27 -17.82
CA PHE A 131 -14.39 -2.42 -17.21
C PHE A 131 -14.52 -3.53 -18.25
N MET A 132 -13.91 -4.68 -17.97
CA MET A 132 -13.95 -5.86 -18.84
C MET A 132 -14.58 -7.01 -18.05
N GLN A 133 -15.73 -7.49 -18.53
CA GLN A 133 -16.47 -8.58 -17.89
C GLN A 133 -16.26 -9.87 -18.67
N GLU A 134 -15.80 -10.90 -17.96
CA GLU A 134 -15.66 -12.25 -18.49
C GLU A 134 -16.39 -13.23 -17.56
N ARG A 135 -16.93 -14.31 -18.12
CA ARG A 135 -17.73 -15.29 -17.37
C ARG A 135 -16.93 -16.47 -16.83
N ALA A 136 -15.86 -16.86 -17.53
CA ALA A 136 -15.00 -17.97 -17.12
C ALA A 136 -13.65 -17.47 -16.61
N GLU A 137 -13.12 -18.14 -15.58
CA GLU A 137 -11.82 -17.77 -15.00
C GLU A 137 -10.68 -17.86 -16.03
N ALA A 138 -10.74 -18.84 -16.94
CA ALA A 138 -9.75 -18.99 -18.00
C ALA A 138 -9.70 -17.78 -18.95
N ASP A 139 -10.86 -17.21 -19.27
CA ASP A 139 -10.97 -16.04 -20.14
C ASP A 139 -10.43 -14.80 -19.42
N ILE A 140 -10.73 -14.63 -18.12
CA ILE A 140 -10.16 -13.57 -17.29
C ILE A 140 -8.62 -13.65 -17.29
N VAL A 141 -8.05 -14.84 -17.10
CA VAL A 141 -6.59 -15.03 -17.12
C VAL A 141 -6.00 -14.63 -18.48
N ASN A 142 -6.63 -15.03 -19.58
CA ASN A 142 -6.17 -14.67 -20.92
C ASN A 142 -6.25 -13.16 -21.18
N THR A 143 -7.33 -12.51 -20.75
CA THR A 143 -7.50 -11.06 -20.85
C THR A 143 -6.43 -10.33 -20.03
N ILE A 144 -6.13 -10.77 -18.80
CA ILE A 144 -5.03 -10.19 -17.98
C ILE A 144 -3.68 -10.34 -18.70
N LYS A 145 -3.39 -11.52 -19.28
CA LYS A 145 -2.14 -11.75 -20.01
C LYS A 145 -1.98 -10.79 -21.19
N ASP A 146 -3.05 -10.60 -21.99
CA ASP A 146 -3.02 -9.67 -23.13
C ASP A 146 -2.89 -8.20 -22.68
N LEU A 147 -3.57 -7.82 -21.60
CA LEU A 147 -3.49 -6.48 -21.01
C LEU A 147 -2.08 -6.13 -20.56
N VAL A 148 -1.46 -7.00 -19.75
CA VAL A 148 -0.15 -6.74 -19.15
C VAL A 148 0.98 -6.84 -20.17
N LYS A 149 0.89 -7.76 -21.14
CA LYS A 149 1.96 -7.96 -22.13
C LYS A 149 1.88 -7.02 -23.33
N THR A 150 0.68 -6.68 -23.78
CA THR A 150 0.48 -6.03 -25.09
C THR A 150 -0.28 -4.72 -24.96
N ARG A 151 -1.55 -4.75 -24.51
CA ARG A 151 -2.46 -3.60 -24.65
C ARG A 151 -2.02 -2.39 -23.82
N LEU A 152 -1.76 -2.59 -22.52
CA LEU A 152 -1.39 -1.50 -21.62
C LEU A 152 0.01 -0.96 -21.90
N PRO A 153 1.06 -1.78 -22.09
CA PRO A 153 2.38 -1.29 -22.44
C PRO A 153 2.38 -0.46 -23.73
N VAL A 154 1.67 -0.91 -24.77
CA VAL A 154 1.58 -0.18 -26.04
C VAL A 154 0.77 1.11 -25.89
N LYS A 155 -0.37 1.08 -25.19
CA LYS A 155 -1.25 2.24 -25.03
C LYS A 155 -0.62 3.35 -24.19
N PHE A 156 0.08 2.99 -23.12
CA PHE A 156 0.63 3.95 -22.15
C PHE A 156 2.14 4.17 -22.27
N ASN A 157 2.81 3.41 -23.14
CA ASN A 157 4.26 3.45 -23.33
C ASN A 157 5.04 3.23 -22.01
N VAL A 158 4.73 2.12 -21.35
CA VAL A 158 5.26 1.77 -20.02
C VAL A 158 5.90 0.39 -19.99
N ASP A 159 6.80 0.15 -19.03
CA ASP A 159 7.41 -1.15 -18.81
C ASP A 159 6.39 -2.12 -18.17
N PRO A 160 6.14 -3.29 -18.79
CA PRO A 160 5.09 -4.18 -18.34
C PRO A 160 5.36 -4.88 -17.00
N VAL A 161 6.61 -4.92 -16.54
CA VAL A 161 6.99 -5.52 -15.25
C VAL A 161 7.08 -4.46 -14.16
N ARG A 162 7.67 -3.31 -14.47
CA ARG A 162 7.96 -2.26 -13.49
C ARG A 162 6.77 -1.36 -13.22
N ASP A 163 6.06 -0.95 -14.28
CA ASP A 163 5.06 0.12 -14.21
C ASP A 163 3.62 -0.40 -14.13
N ILE A 164 3.39 -1.67 -14.45
CA ILE A 164 2.06 -2.31 -14.35
C ILE A 164 1.97 -3.14 -13.08
N GLN A 165 0.90 -2.95 -12.32
CA GLN A 165 0.57 -3.73 -11.13
C GLN A 165 -0.76 -4.46 -11.31
N VAL A 166 -0.73 -5.79 -11.16
CA VAL A 166 -1.95 -6.61 -11.08
C VAL A 166 -2.32 -6.76 -9.60
N LEU A 167 -3.58 -6.47 -9.27
CA LEU A 167 -4.12 -6.61 -7.92
C LEU A 167 -5.19 -7.70 -7.91
N SER A 168 -5.15 -8.57 -6.89
CA SER A 168 -6.16 -9.59 -6.66
C SER A 168 -6.60 -9.56 -5.19
N PRO A 169 -7.91 -9.64 -4.90
CA PRO A 169 -8.40 -9.66 -3.52
C PRO A 169 -8.09 -11.00 -2.82
N LEU A 170 -7.67 -12.03 -3.55
CA LEU A 170 -7.44 -13.37 -3.02
C LEU A 170 -5.96 -13.75 -3.08
N ARG A 171 -5.46 -14.36 -2.00
CA ARG A 171 -4.07 -14.80 -1.91
C ARG A 171 -3.81 -16.14 -2.62
N GLU A 172 -4.64 -17.16 -2.38
CA GLU A 172 -4.37 -18.54 -2.86
C GLU A 172 -5.60 -19.33 -3.36
N LYS A 173 -6.84 -18.86 -3.10
CA LYS A 173 -8.04 -19.71 -3.18
C LYS A 173 -8.56 -20.01 -4.60
N THR A 174 -8.13 -19.26 -5.60
CA THR A 174 -8.66 -19.35 -6.98
C THR A 174 -7.54 -19.22 -8.01
N PRO A 175 -7.75 -19.60 -9.28
CA PRO A 175 -6.78 -19.35 -10.36
C PRO A 175 -6.39 -17.87 -10.50
N LEU A 176 -7.29 -16.95 -10.14
CA LEU A 176 -7.08 -15.50 -10.16
C LEU A 176 -6.37 -14.94 -8.92
N SER A 177 -5.99 -15.80 -7.97
CA SER A 177 -5.29 -15.39 -6.77
C SER A 177 -3.82 -15.05 -7.01
N CYS A 178 -3.22 -14.21 -6.15
CA CYS A 178 -1.82 -13.78 -6.32
C CYS A 178 -0.85 -14.96 -6.50
N LYS A 179 -0.99 -16.02 -5.68
CA LYS A 179 -0.11 -17.19 -5.73
C LYS A 179 -0.19 -17.96 -7.04
N ASN A 180 -1.38 -18.02 -7.65
CA ASN A 180 -1.62 -18.76 -8.89
C ASN A 180 -1.33 -17.91 -10.14
N MET A 181 -1.55 -16.59 -10.06
CA MET A 181 -1.23 -15.66 -11.14
C MET A 181 0.27 -15.37 -11.26
N ASN A 182 1.03 -15.38 -10.15
CA ASN A 182 2.46 -15.07 -10.18
C ASN A 182 3.27 -15.97 -11.13
N PRO A 183 3.15 -17.31 -11.12
CA PRO A 183 3.85 -18.17 -12.08
C PRO A 183 3.42 -17.93 -13.54
N VAL A 184 2.13 -17.64 -13.77
CA VAL A 184 1.60 -17.35 -15.11
C VAL A 184 2.22 -16.07 -15.67
N LEU A 185 2.26 -15.01 -14.86
CA LEU A 185 2.86 -13.73 -15.23
C LEU A 185 4.39 -13.83 -15.33
N GLN A 186 5.06 -14.54 -14.42
CA GLN A 186 6.50 -14.78 -14.49
C GLN A 186 6.88 -15.47 -15.81
N ALA A 187 6.17 -16.54 -16.19
CA ALA A 187 6.41 -17.26 -17.44
C ALA A 187 6.12 -16.40 -18.68
N LEU A 188 5.15 -15.48 -18.59
CA LEU A 188 4.78 -14.57 -19.67
C LEU A 188 5.82 -13.47 -19.89
N MET A 189 6.37 -12.93 -18.80
CA MET A 189 7.16 -11.71 -18.79
C MET A 189 8.66 -11.95 -18.71
N ASN A 190 9.10 -13.07 -18.12
CA ASN A 190 10.51 -13.37 -17.88
C ASN A 190 10.89 -14.76 -18.41
N PRO A 191 11.45 -14.88 -19.63
CA PRO A 191 11.81 -16.17 -20.22
C PRO A 191 13.09 -16.78 -19.64
N ASN A 192 13.80 -16.07 -18.75
CA ASN A 192 15.08 -16.53 -18.21
C ASN A 192 14.92 -17.86 -17.45
N PRO A 193 15.95 -18.71 -17.42
CA PRO A 193 15.94 -19.92 -16.61
C PRO A 193 15.86 -19.56 -15.12
N ALA A 194 15.27 -20.48 -14.36
CA ALA A 194 15.24 -20.35 -12.92
C ALA A 194 16.66 -20.41 -12.32
N LEU A 195 16.88 -19.63 -11.27
CA LEU A 195 18.09 -19.69 -10.47
C LEU A 195 18.19 -21.07 -9.79
N LYS A 196 19.42 -21.53 -9.55
CA LYS A 196 19.69 -22.84 -8.96
C LYS A 196 18.88 -23.01 -7.66
N GLU A 197 18.13 -24.10 -7.56
CA GLU A 197 17.31 -24.47 -6.39
C GLU A 197 16.24 -23.42 -6.01
N SER A 198 15.80 -22.61 -6.96
CA SER A 198 14.84 -21.53 -6.72
C SER A 198 13.77 -21.49 -7.82
N ARG A 199 12.61 -20.92 -7.49
CA ARG A 199 11.57 -20.57 -8.49
C ARG A 199 11.82 -19.22 -9.17
N PHE A 200 12.73 -18.42 -8.63
CA PHE A 200 13.02 -17.07 -9.10
C PHE A 200 13.95 -17.10 -10.30
N ARG A 201 13.81 -16.12 -11.18
CA ARG A 201 14.61 -15.89 -12.39
C ARG A 201 15.28 -14.52 -12.27
N VAL A 202 16.43 -14.35 -12.93
CA VAL A 202 17.06 -13.02 -13.02
C VAL A 202 16.07 -12.06 -13.72
N GLY A 203 15.82 -10.90 -13.11
CA GLY A 203 14.88 -9.91 -13.61
C GLY A 203 13.44 -10.05 -13.09
N ASP A 204 13.15 -11.02 -12.22
CA ASP A 204 11.86 -11.07 -11.54
C ASP A 204 11.69 -9.89 -10.58
N LYS A 205 10.50 -9.28 -10.62
CA LYS A 205 10.04 -8.36 -9.58
C LYS A 205 9.66 -9.17 -8.34
N VAL A 206 10.30 -8.89 -7.23
CA VAL A 206 10.06 -9.57 -5.94
C VAL A 206 9.56 -8.59 -4.90
N ILE A 207 8.82 -9.10 -3.92
CA ILE A 207 8.36 -8.31 -2.78
C ILE A 207 8.81 -8.97 -1.48
N GLN A 208 9.35 -8.16 -0.57
CA GLN A 208 9.74 -8.62 0.75
C GLN A 208 8.49 -8.84 1.60
N LEU A 209 8.35 -10.03 2.21
CA LEU A 209 7.17 -10.39 3.01
C LEU A 209 7.36 -10.23 4.51
N LYS A 210 8.60 -9.96 4.95
CA LYS A 210 8.98 -9.83 6.37
C LYS A 210 10.08 -8.78 6.48
N ASN A 211 10.02 -7.97 7.52
CA ASN A 211 11.08 -6.97 7.74
C ASN A 211 12.43 -7.68 7.96
N ASP A 212 13.47 -7.22 7.25
CA ASP A 212 14.88 -7.56 7.47
C ASP A 212 15.63 -6.28 7.85
N TYR A 213 15.71 -6.03 9.15
CA TYR A 213 16.30 -4.82 9.69
C TYR A 213 17.83 -4.79 9.64
N ILE A 214 18.49 -5.94 9.40
CA ILE A 214 19.94 -5.98 9.21
C ILE A 214 20.29 -5.37 7.85
N ARG A 215 19.47 -5.66 6.85
CA ARG A 215 19.62 -5.16 5.48
C ARG A 215 18.82 -3.88 5.22
N ASP A 216 18.16 -3.34 6.24
CA ASP A 216 17.25 -2.19 6.17
C ASP A 216 16.15 -2.35 5.10
N ILE A 217 15.60 -3.56 4.97
CA ILE A 217 14.51 -3.90 4.05
C ILE A 217 13.23 -4.11 4.86
N ILE A 218 12.13 -3.50 4.46
CA ILE A 218 10.84 -3.64 5.13
C ILE A 218 9.86 -4.48 4.31
N ASN A 219 8.88 -5.08 5.00
CA ASN A 219 7.78 -5.82 4.41
C ASN A 219 6.98 -4.87 3.49
N GLY A 220 6.80 -5.29 2.25
CA GLY A 220 6.20 -4.48 1.19
C GLY A 220 7.21 -3.88 0.22
N ASP A 221 8.51 -3.86 0.54
CA ASP A 221 9.53 -3.37 -0.39
C ASP A 221 9.62 -4.25 -1.63
N ILE A 222 9.77 -3.59 -2.78
CA ILE A 222 9.86 -4.22 -4.10
C ILE A 222 11.29 -4.11 -4.61
N GLY A 223 11.80 -5.21 -5.19
CA GLY A 223 13.11 -5.29 -5.84
C GLY A 223 13.06 -5.98 -7.19
#